data_AF-A0A0A7UX71-F1
#
_entry.id   AF-A0A0A7UX71-F1
#
_cell.length_a   1.000
_cell.length_b   1.000
_cell.length_c   1.000
_cell.angle_alpha   90.00
_cell.angle_beta   90.00
_cell.angle_gamma   90.00
#
_symmetry.space_group_name_H-M   'P 1'
#
loop_
_entity.id
_entity.type
_entity.pdbx_description
1 polymer ?
#
loop_
_entity_poly.entity_id
_entity_poly.type
_entity_poly.pdbx_seq_one_letter_code
_entity_poly.pdbx_strand_id
1 'polypeptide(L)'
;MRLFRDQLKFLKLSVFFLLISCTSLNVEHDQFAKTFRIYQSLNKNVELKGIFNYKTGITKIVLYTKFRNHSITEQTPLLLSDGTKIEGKTSYQRDDNHFFGNWINYSSFILSKLVLEKMLKEEDASYKNDKVKIKIGLEDLSLKKSKIIDFLVMVESIENKDYKK
;
A
#
# COMPACT_ATOMS: atom_id res chain seq x y z
N MET A 1 19.67 17.59 -39.91
CA MET A 1 18.32 17.11 -39.53
C MET A 1 18.24 15.69 -38.92
N ARG A 2 19.32 14.90 -38.80
CA ARG A 2 19.26 13.58 -38.11
C ARG A 2 19.42 13.68 -36.58
N LEU A 3 20.34 14.53 -36.10
CA LEU A 3 20.62 14.72 -34.67
C LEU A 3 19.39 15.09 -33.82
N PHE A 4 18.53 16.00 -34.31
CA PHE A 4 17.29 16.38 -33.61
C PHE A 4 16.27 15.23 -33.52
N ARG A 5 16.24 14.33 -34.52
CA ARG A 5 15.31 13.20 -34.54
C ARG A 5 15.69 12.14 -33.51
N ASP A 6 16.99 11.95 -33.29
CA ASP A 6 17.51 11.00 -32.31
C ASP A 6 17.39 11.55 -30.88
N GLN A 7 17.60 12.85 -30.67
CA GLN A 7 17.32 13.50 -29.38
C GLN A 7 15.84 13.44 -28.98
N LEU A 8 14.92 13.63 -29.93
CA LEU A 8 13.47 13.54 -29.67
C LEU A 8 13.04 12.11 -29.31
N LYS A 9 13.68 11.08 -29.90
CA LYS A 9 13.45 9.68 -29.55
C LYS A 9 13.95 9.36 -28.14
N PHE A 10 15.15 9.83 -27.78
CA PHE A 10 15.69 9.65 -26.43
C PHE A 10 14.87 10.38 -25.36
N LEU A 11 14.39 11.59 -25.66
CA LEU A 11 13.49 12.32 -24.76
C LEU A 11 12.17 11.56 -24.57
N LYS A 12 11.56 11.06 -25.65
CA LYS A 12 10.34 10.23 -25.57
C LYS A 12 10.57 8.94 -24.78
N LEU A 13 11.72 8.29 -24.97
CA LEU A 13 12.08 7.08 -24.24
C LEU A 13 12.29 7.39 -22.75
N SER A 14 12.93 8.51 -22.42
CA SER A 14 13.16 8.95 -21.04
C SER A 14 11.86 9.34 -20.33
N VAL A 15 10.96 10.04 -21.04
CA VAL A 15 9.61 10.35 -20.54
C VAL A 15 8.77 9.08 -20.37
N PHE A 16 8.90 8.10 -21.27
CA PHE A 16 8.24 6.81 -21.14
C PHE A 16 8.75 6.01 -19.93
N PHE A 17 10.06 5.99 -19.69
CA PHE A 17 10.64 5.39 -18.48
C PHE A 17 10.26 6.15 -17.20
N LEU A 18 10.17 7.48 -17.26
CA LEU A 18 9.65 8.31 -16.15
C LEU A 18 8.17 7.97 -15.85
N LEU A 19 7.33 7.82 -16.88
CA LEU A 19 5.91 7.48 -16.73
C LEU A 19 5.71 6.05 -16.19
N ILE A 20 6.53 5.07 -16.62
CA ILE A 20 6.49 3.71 -16.09
C ILE A 20 6.99 3.66 -14.65
N SER A 21 7.94 4.51 -14.27
CA SER A 21 8.42 4.58 -12.88
C SER A 21 7.37 5.08 -11.88
N CYS A 22 6.25 5.66 -12.36
CA CYS A 22 5.10 6.04 -11.54
C CYS A 22 4.09 4.90 -11.29
N THR A 23 4.20 3.72 -11.92
CA THR A 23 3.13 2.69 -11.87
C THR A 23 3.29 1.67 -10.74
N SER A 24 3.60 2.10 -9.51
CA SER A 24 3.50 1.18 -8.35
C SER A 24 2.09 1.06 -7.77
N LEU A 25 1.15 1.80 -8.37
CA LEU A 25 -0.23 1.97 -7.96
C LEU A 25 -1.14 1.37 -9.03
N ASN A 26 -1.91 0.35 -8.67
CA ASN A 26 -2.79 -0.36 -9.59
C ASN A 26 -4.25 -0.10 -9.22
N VAL A 27 -5.09 0.27 -10.19
CA VAL A 27 -6.51 0.57 -9.98
C VAL A 27 -7.34 -0.39 -10.81
N GLU A 28 -8.14 -1.20 -10.15
CA GLU A 28 -9.10 -2.12 -10.78
C GLU A 28 -10.52 -1.57 -10.64
N HIS A 29 -11.28 -1.63 -11.72
CA HIS A 29 -12.70 -1.27 -11.71
C HIS A 29 -13.55 -2.53 -11.83
N ASP A 30 -14.27 -2.87 -10.76
CA ASP A 30 -15.23 -3.96 -10.74
C ASP A 30 -16.64 -3.39 -10.92
N GLN A 31 -17.11 -3.42 -12.18
CA GLN A 31 -18.43 -2.91 -12.56
C GLN A 31 -19.58 -3.72 -11.96
N PHE A 32 -19.38 -5.03 -11.73
CA PHE A 32 -20.41 -5.91 -11.18
C PHE A 32 -20.63 -5.63 -9.70
N ALA A 33 -19.55 -5.59 -8.92
CA ALA A 33 -19.61 -5.25 -7.50
C ALA A 33 -19.84 -3.76 -7.24
N LYS A 34 -19.76 -2.93 -8.29
CA LYS A 34 -19.78 -1.47 -8.21
C LYS A 34 -18.69 -0.91 -7.29
N THR A 35 -17.46 -1.41 -7.46
CA THR A 35 -16.31 -1.00 -6.64
C THR A 35 -15.09 -0.63 -7.47
N PHE A 36 -14.33 0.35 -7.00
CA PHE A 36 -12.94 0.56 -7.39
C PHE A 36 -12.03 -0.05 -6.33
N ARG A 37 -10.99 -0.76 -6.77
CA ARG A 37 -9.94 -1.30 -5.90
C ARG A 37 -8.63 -0.62 -6.25
N ILE A 38 -8.00 -0.02 -5.27
CA ILE A 38 -6.69 0.61 -5.38
C ILE A 38 -5.69 -0.26 -4.63
N TYR A 39 -4.57 -0.59 -5.26
CA TYR A 39 -3.50 -1.36 -4.67
C TYR A 39 -2.22 -0.57 -4.71
N GLN A 40 -1.51 -0.52 -3.58
CA GLN A 40 -0.22 0.13 -3.46
C GLN A 40 0.72 -0.75 -2.64
N SER A 41 1.71 -1.35 -3.30
CA SER A 41 2.78 -2.05 -2.61
C SER A 41 3.67 -1.04 -1.88
N LEU A 42 3.75 -1.14 -0.55
CA LEU A 42 4.64 -0.32 0.26
C LEU A 42 6.06 -0.91 0.24
N ASN A 43 6.17 -2.22 0.42
CA ASN A 43 7.39 -3.00 0.25
C ASN A 43 7.03 -4.48 -0.08
N LYS A 44 8.03 -5.38 -0.08
CA LYS A 44 7.84 -6.81 -0.38
C LYS A 44 6.87 -7.56 0.56
N ASN A 45 6.68 -7.04 1.77
CA ASN A 45 5.92 -7.69 2.84
C ASN A 45 4.63 -6.93 3.16
N VAL A 46 4.38 -5.76 2.56
CA VAL A 46 3.32 -4.83 2.98
C VAL A 46 2.67 -4.16 1.78
N GLU A 47 1.34 -4.18 1.74
CA GLU A 47 0.51 -3.57 0.71
C GLU A 47 -0.68 -2.84 1.32
N LEU A 48 -1.03 -1.67 0.77
CA LEU A 48 -2.29 -0.99 1.03
C LEU A 48 -3.31 -1.32 -0.05
N LYS A 49 -4.53 -1.64 0.38
CA LYS A 49 -5.68 -1.86 -0.49
C LYS A 49 -6.82 -0.92 -0.10
N GLY A 50 -7.25 -0.09 -1.04
CA GLY A 50 -8.44 0.74 -0.94
C GLY A 50 -9.58 0.08 -1.71
N ILE A 51 -10.76 0.00 -1.13
CA ILE A 51 -11.98 -0.50 -1.78
C ILE A 51 -13.03 0.58 -1.64
N PHE A 52 -13.30 1.30 -2.74
CA PHE A 52 -14.36 2.30 -2.80
C PHE A 52 -15.59 1.70 -3.45
N ASN A 53 -16.72 1.73 -2.74
CA ASN A 53 -18.01 1.33 -3.28
C ASN A 53 -18.75 2.57 -3.78
N TYR A 54 -18.86 2.73 -5.11
CA TYR A 54 -19.49 3.92 -5.70
C TYR A 54 -21.02 3.89 -5.67
N LYS A 55 -21.64 2.79 -5.20
CA LYS A 55 -23.08 2.75 -4.89
C LYS A 55 -23.37 3.34 -3.50
N THR A 56 -22.51 3.07 -2.52
CA THR A 56 -22.70 3.52 -1.13
C THR A 56 -21.87 4.74 -0.74
N GLY A 57 -20.86 5.11 -1.54
CA GLY A 57 -19.90 6.16 -1.22
C GLY A 57 -18.89 5.77 -0.13
N ILE A 58 -18.83 4.50 0.26
CA ILE A 58 -17.98 4.04 1.37
C ILE A 58 -16.63 3.56 0.84
N THR A 59 -15.55 4.06 1.45
CA THR A 59 -14.18 3.57 1.24
C THR A 59 -13.74 2.72 2.42
N LYS A 60 -13.23 1.52 2.13
CA LYS A 60 -12.54 0.66 3.09
C LYS A 60 -11.05 0.62 2.75
N ILE A 61 -10.19 0.93 3.70
CA ILE A 61 -8.74 0.82 3.56
C ILE A 61 -8.25 -0.35 4.40
N VAL A 62 -7.41 -1.20 3.81
CA VAL A 62 -6.84 -2.38 4.46
C VAL A 62 -5.34 -2.41 4.22
N LEU A 63 -4.57 -2.56 5.30
CA LEU A 63 -3.15 -2.88 5.23
C LEU A 63 -2.97 -4.39 5.29
N TYR A 64 -2.41 -4.98 4.26
CA TYR A 64 -2.06 -6.39 4.19
C TYR A 64 -0.58 -6.58 4.44
N THR A 65 -0.23 -7.59 5.22
CA THR A 65 1.15 -8.00 5.41
C THR A 65 1.37 -9.48 5.14
N LYS A 66 2.58 -9.81 4.68
CA LYS A 66 3.02 -11.16 4.34
C LYS A 66 4.42 -11.40 4.89
N PHE A 67 4.55 -12.38 5.76
CA PHE A 67 5.78 -12.70 6.46
C PHE A 67 6.09 -14.20 6.38
N ARG A 68 7.36 -14.59 6.20
CA ARG A 68 7.79 -16.00 6.12
C ARG A 68 8.41 -16.45 7.43
N ASN A 69 8.11 -17.68 7.88
CA ASN A 69 8.75 -18.34 9.03
C ASN A 69 8.69 -17.57 10.35
N HIS A 70 7.72 -16.66 10.52
CA HIS A 70 7.57 -15.96 11.78
C HIS A 70 6.83 -16.80 12.80
N SER A 71 7.28 -16.66 14.06
CA SER A 71 6.70 -17.26 15.25
C SER A 71 5.18 -17.25 15.15
N ILE A 72 4.61 -18.45 15.18
CA ILE A 72 3.19 -18.73 15.16
C ILE A 72 2.63 -18.19 16.48
N THR A 73 2.32 -16.91 16.52
CA THR A 73 1.64 -16.29 17.65
C THR A 73 0.28 -15.80 17.19
N GLU A 74 -0.66 -15.73 18.12
CA GLU A 74 -2.05 -15.30 17.95
C GLU A 74 -2.19 -13.94 17.23
N GLN A 75 -3.43 -13.46 17.09
CA GLN A 75 -3.73 -12.13 16.53
C GLN A 75 -2.73 -11.10 17.03
N THR A 76 -1.92 -10.63 16.09
CA THR A 76 -0.80 -9.75 16.39
C THR A 76 -1.20 -8.35 15.96
N PRO A 77 -1.37 -7.40 16.90
CA PRO A 77 -1.80 -6.06 16.56
C PRO A 77 -0.72 -5.33 15.76
N LEU A 78 -1.16 -4.43 14.90
CA LEU A 78 -0.33 -3.39 14.31
C LEU A 78 -0.11 -2.32 15.37
N LEU A 79 1.17 -2.06 15.68
CA LEU A 79 1.59 -0.99 16.58
C LEU A 79 2.17 0.16 15.76
N LEU A 80 1.62 1.35 15.97
CA LEU A 80 2.15 2.59 15.43
C LEU A 80 3.22 3.18 16.37
N SER A 81 3.96 4.17 15.87
CA SER A 81 5.10 4.76 16.59
C SER A 81 4.68 5.49 17.88
N ASP A 82 3.46 5.99 17.94
CA ASP A 82 2.86 6.62 19.13
C ASP A 82 2.28 5.60 20.14
N GLY A 83 2.39 4.30 19.86
CA GLY A 83 1.83 3.24 20.68
C GLY A 83 0.36 2.91 20.41
N THR A 84 -0.28 3.54 19.42
CA THR A 84 -1.62 3.15 18.97
C THR A 84 -1.62 1.70 18.52
N LYS A 85 -2.61 0.92 18.99
CA LYS A 85 -2.79 -0.49 18.64
C LYS A 85 -3.99 -0.67 17.72
N ILE A 86 -3.79 -1.42 16.64
CA ILE A 86 -4.85 -1.74 15.68
C ILE A 86 -4.92 -3.26 15.54
N GLU A 87 -6.06 -3.82 15.95
CA GLU A 87 -6.29 -5.26 15.85
C GLU A 87 -6.44 -5.70 14.40
N GLY A 88 -5.87 -6.87 14.11
CA GLY A 88 -5.83 -7.46 12.78
C GLY A 88 -6.39 -8.87 12.73
N LYS A 89 -6.64 -9.34 11.52
CA LYS A 89 -6.91 -10.76 11.25
C LYS A 89 -5.67 -11.40 10.66
N THR A 90 -5.25 -12.53 11.23
CA THR A 90 -4.10 -13.30 10.77
C THR A 90 -4.56 -14.64 10.21
N SER A 91 -4.00 -15.06 9.08
CA SER A 91 -4.18 -16.38 8.49
C SER A 91 -2.83 -16.98 8.10
N TYR A 92 -2.81 -18.31 7.96
CA TYR A 92 -1.59 -19.08 7.77
C TYR A 92 -1.72 -19.93 6.51
N GLN A 93 -0.66 -19.96 5.70
CA GLN A 93 -0.57 -20.83 4.53
C GLN A 93 0.79 -21.51 4.51
N ARG A 94 0.82 -22.81 4.22
CA ARG A 94 2.07 -23.54 3.99
C ARG A 94 2.64 -23.14 2.62
N ASP A 95 3.93 -22.81 2.55
CA ASP A 95 4.62 -22.61 1.27
C ASP A 95 4.82 -23.98 0.62
N ASP A 96 4.31 -24.18 -0.59
CA ASP A 96 4.34 -25.48 -1.30
C ASP A 96 5.75 -25.84 -1.85
N ASN A 97 6.73 -24.94 -1.68
CA ASN A 97 8.12 -25.21 -2.02
C ASN A 97 8.70 -26.32 -1.14
N HIS A 98 8.80 -27.53 -1.71
CA HIS A 98 9.09 -28.81 -1.05
C HIS A 98 10.40 -28.91 -0.25
N PHE A 99 11.32 -27.96 -0.35
CA PHE A 99 12.66 -28.10 0.25
C PHE A 99 12.80 -27.47 1.64
N PHE A 100 11.91 -26.55 2.02
CA PHE A 100 11.91 -25.94 3.34
C PHE A 100 10.45 -25.75 3.75
N GLY A 101 10.00 -26.45 4.79
CA GLY A 101 8.63 -26.40 5.32
C GLY A 101 8.29 -25.03 5.91
N ASN A 102 8.22 -24.02 5.06
CA ASN A 102 8.07 -22.63 5.44
C ASN A 102 6.59 -22.29 5.57
N TRP A 103 6.23 -21.60 6.64
CA TRP A 103 4.89 -21.04 6.81
C TRP A 103 4.88 -19.58 6.37
N ILE A 104 3.81 -19.18 5.70
CA ILE A 104 3.54 -17.80 5.33
C ILE A 104 2.39 -17.30 6.21
N ASN A 105 2.68 -16.23 6.94
CA ASN A 105 1.73 -15.53 7.78
C ASN A 105 1.21 -14.32 7.03
N TYR A 106 -0.11 -14.28 6.82
CA TYR A 106 -0.80 -13.15 6.24
C TYR A 106 -1.55 -12.41 7.35
N SER A 107 -1.38 -11.10 7.47
CA SER A 107 -2.21 -10.30 8.38
C SER A 107 -2.91 -9.17 7.63
N SER A 108 -4.06 -8.76 8.14
CA SER A 108 -4.87 -7.69 7.57
C SER A 108 -5.41 -6.77 8.65
N PHE A 109 -5.26 -5.47 8.46
CA PHE A 109 -5.65 -4.42 9.40
C PHE A 109 -6.55 -3.42 8.69
N ILE A 110 -7.72 -3.13 9.25
CA ILE A 110 -8.61 -2.11 8.71
C ILE A 110 -8.13 -0.76 9.22
N LEU A 111 -7.82 0.15 8.30
CA LEU A 111 -7.32 1.49 8.62
C LEU A 111 -8.35 2.55 8.21
N SER A 112 -8.35 3.68 8.92
CA SER A 112 -9.02 4.90 8.47
C SER A 112 -8.02 5.81 7.75
N LYS A 113 -8.51 6.75 6.93
CA LYS A 113 -7.67 7.78 6.32
C LYS A 113 -6.89 8.58 7.37
N LEU A 114 -7.57 8.94 8.47
CA LEU A 114 -6.98 9.66 9.60
C LEU A 114 -5.79 8.92 10.21
N VAL A 115 -5.84 7.58 10.29
CA VAL A 115 -4.70 6.78 10.77
C VAL A 115 -3.51 6.90 9.82
N LEU A 116 -3.73 6.82 8.50
CA LEU A 116 -2.65 6.98 7.52
C LEU A 116 -2.08 8.41 7.52
N GLU A 117 -2.91 9.43 7.64
CA GLU A 117 -2.46 10.81 7.76
C GLU A 117 -1.65 11.05 9.04
N LYS A 118 -2.08 10.46 10.15
CA LYS A 118 -1.36 10.50 11.43
C LYS A 118 0.01 9.84 11.29
N MET A 119 0.07 8.65 10.68
CA MET A 119 1.32 7.95 10.37
C MET A 119 2.29 8.78 9.53
N LEU A 120 1.80 9.68 8.67
CA LEU A 120 2.64 10.57 7.86
C LEU A 120 3.22 11.74 8.67
N LYS A 121 2.44 12.29 9.62
CA LYS A 121 2.82 13.43 10.49
C LYS A 121 3.72 13.01 11.65
N GLU A 122 3.57 11.78 12.14
CA GLU A 122 4.43 11.22 13.17
C GLU A 122 5.78 10.82 12.58
N GLU A 123 6.69 11.80 12.57
CA GLU A 123 8.17 11.75 12.48
C GLU A 123 8.72 13.15 12.07
N ASP A 124 7.93 14.22 12.22
CA ASP A 124 8.25 15.60 11.82
C ASP A 124 9.27 16.34 12.72
N ALA A 125 9.93 15.66 13.67
CA ALA A 125 11.07 16.25 14.38
C ALA A 125 12.33 16.35 13.49
N SER A 126 12.32 15.73 12.31
CA SER A 126 13.37 15.86 11.30
C SER A 126 12.77 15.74 9.90
N TYR A 127 12.75 16.85 9.17
CA TYR A 127 12.40 16.93 7.73
C TYR A 127 13.16 15.95 6.81
N LYS A 128 14.10 15.15 7.35
CA LYS A 128 14.89 14.15 6.62
C LYS A 128 14.33 12.72 6.67
N ASN A 129 13.29 12.43 7.47
CA ASN A 129 12.77 11.07 7.55
C ASN A 129 11.65 10.82 6.53
N ASP A 130 12.00 10.11 5.46
CA ASP A 130 11.12 9.76 4.34
C ASP A 130 10.29 8.48 4.61
N LYS A 131 10.37 7.93 5.82
CA LYS A 131 9.77 6.65 6.17
C LYS A 131 8.75 6.79 7.29
N VAL A 132 7.97 5.74 7.49
CA VAL A 132 7.08 5.53 8.63
C VAL A 132 7.46 4.19 9.22
N LYS A 133 7.65 4.15 10.53
CA LYS A 133 7.89 2.90 11.25
C LYS A 133 6.58 2.34 11.80
N ILE A 134 6.38 1.06 11.57
CA ILE A 134 5.30 0.28 12.18
C ILE A 134 5.87 -1.03 12.70
N LYS A 135 5.20 -1.60 13.70
CA LYS A 135 5.57 -2.90 14.26
C LYS A 135 4.40 -3.86 14.20
N ILE A 136 4.66 -5.08 13.74
CA ILE A 136 3.68 -6.17 13.73
C ILE A 136 4.37 -7.38 14.36
N GLY A 137 4.03 -7.63 15.63
CA GLY A 137 4.63 -8.72 16.40
C GLY A 137 6.09 -8.44 16.68
N LEU A 138 6.95 -9.30 16.15
CA LEU A 138 8.40 -9.14 16.26
C LEU A 138 9.01 -8.36 15.08
N GLU A 139 8.21 -8.02 14.06
CA GLU A 139 8.69 -7.39 12.84
C GLU A 139 8.56 -5.87 12.91
N ASP A 140 9.71 -5.19 12.88
CA ASP A 140 9.79 -3.75 12.69
C ASP A 140 9.89 -3.43 11.18
N LEU A 141 8.89 -2.74 10.66
CA LEU A 141 8.79 -2.39 9.26
C LEU A 141 9.02 -0.90 9.06
N SER A 142 9.70 -0.58 7.96
CA SER A 142 9.89 0.79 7.51
C SER A 142 9.25 0.97 6.13
N LEU A 143 8.26 1.85 6.06
CA LEU A 143 7.42 2.11 4.90
C LEU A 143 7.76 3.49 4.33
N LYS A 144 7.82 3.65 3.00
CA LYS A 144 8.06 4.99 2.41
C LYS A 144 6.82 5.87 2.52
N LYS A 145 6.98 7.08 3.07
CA LYS A 145 5.89 8.08 3.19
C LYS A 145 5.27 8.39 1.83
N SER A 146 6.10 8.58 0.79
CA SER A 146 5.64 8.93 -0.56
C SER A 146 4.58 7.95 -1.10
N LYS A 147 4.76 6.65 -0.86
CA LYS A 147 3.82 5.63 -1.33
C LYS A 147 2.47 5.69 -0.61
N ILE A 148 2.46 6.03 0.68
CA ILE A 148 1.22 6.21 1.45
C ILE A 148 0.50 7.47 0.95
N ILE A 149 1.24 8.54 0.66
CA ILE A 149 0.71 9.77 0.06
C ILE A 149 0.09 9.48 -1.30
N ASP A 150 0.81 8.83 -2.21
CA ASP A 150 0.33 8.47 -3.54
C ASP A 150 -0.98 7.66 -3.45
N PHE A 151 -1.06 6.73 -2.51
CA PHE A 151 -2.27 5.95 -2.23
C PHE A 151 -3.43 6.82 -1.77
N LEU A 152 -3.22 7.71 -0.80
CA LEU A 152 -4.27 8.61 -0.28
C LEU A 152 -4.80 9.55 -1.37
N VAL A 153 -3.91 10.14 -2.17
CA VAL A 153 -4.27 10.99 -3.31
C VAL A 153 -5.14 10.23 -4.31
N MET A 154 -4.82 8.98 -4.61
CA MET A 154 -5.64 8.16 -5.50
C MET A 154 -7.01 7.84 -4.89
N VAL A 155 -7.07 7.50 -3.60
CA VAL A 155 -8.33 7.25 -2.89
C VAL A 155 -9.23 8.48 -2.97
N GLU A 156 -8.70 9.67 -2.69
CA GLU A 156 -9.45 10.93 -2.81
C GLU A 156 -9.87 11.23 -4.25
N SER A 157 -8.99 11.01 -5.22
CA SER A 157 -9.30 11.18 -6.65
C SER A 157 -10.47 10.30 -7.08
N ILE A 158 -10.54 9.06 -6.58
CA ILE A 158 -11.66 8.16 -6.86
C ILE A 158 -12.91 8.60 -6.09
N GLU A 159 -12.84 8.89 -4.80
CA GLU A 159 -14.02 9.32 -4.03
C GLU A 159 -14.68 10.59 -4.60
N ASN A 160 -13.87 11.53 -5.10
CA ASN A 160 -14.34 12.80 -5.65
C ASN A 160 -14.82 12.70 -7.12
N LYS A 161 -14.66 11.56 -7.78
CA LYS A 161 -15.26 11.37 -9.10
C LYS A 161 -16.77 11.27 -8.93
N ASP A 162 -17.49 12.17 -9.59
CA ASP A 162 -18.94 12.07 -9.71
C ASP A 162 -19.29 10.82 -10.51
N TYR A 163 -19.63 9.75 -9.81
CA TYR A 163 -20.17 8.52 -10.38
C TYR A 163 -21.70 8.52 -10.45
N LYS A 164 -22.31 9.70 -10.27
CA LYS A 164 -23.75 9.93 -10.46
C LYS A 164 -24.13 9.58 -11.90
N LYS A 165 -24.85 8.47 -12.06
CA LYS A 165 -25.76 8.20 -13.17
C LYS A 165 -27.11 7.86 -12.58
#